data_AF-A0A954GMU8-F1
#
_entry.id   AF-A0A954GMU8-F1
#
_cell.length_a   1.000
_cell.length_b   1.000
_cell.length_c   1.000
_cell.angle_alpha   90.00
_cell.angle_beta   90.00
_cell.angle_gamma   90.00
#
_symmetry.space_group_name_H-M   'P 1'
#
loop_
_entity.id
_entity.type
_entity.pdbx_description
1 polymer ?
#
loop_
_entity_poly.entity_id
_entity_poly.type
_entity_poly.pdbx_seq_one_letter_code
_entity_poly.pdbx_strand_id
1 'polypeptide(L)'
;MVQGSAFLQQVSAKQDADQFRTEHWQGSFAEYLDLVRERPEVTRTAYQRLYDMVIADGQYAVEGSKNMVRYKFFDDPHNNGADAIFGLTRTLMELVNVFKSAALGYGTER
;
A
#
# COMPACT_ATOMS: atom_id res chain seq x y z
N MET A 1 17.78 -21.73 -29.05
CA MET A 1 16.90 -21.64 -27.87
C MET A 1 17.72 -21.17 -26.67
N VAL A 2 17.87 -19.85 -26.47
CA VAL A 2 18.46 -19.24 -25.26
C VAL A 2 17.86 -17.82 -25.15
N GLN A 3 16.67 -17.67 -24.60
CA GLN A 3 16.04 -16.34 -24.41
C GLN A 3 15.51 -16.14 -22.99
N GLY A 4 15.06 -17.19 -22.30
CA GLY A 4 14.59 -17.10 -20.91
C GLY A 4 15.71 -16.84 -19.89
N SER A 5 16.84 -17.55 -19.99
CA SER A 5 17.94 -17.43 -19.02
C SER A 5 18.62 -16.06 -19.05
N ALA A 6 18.80 -15.48 -20.23
CA ALA A 6 19.36 -14.14 -20.41
C ALA A 6 18.45 -13.04 -19.84
N PHE A 7 17.13 -13.18 -20.03
CA PHE A 7 16.15 -12.27 -19.44
C PHE A 7 16.13 -12.37 -17.91
N LEU A 8 16.14 -13.59 -17.36
CA LEU A 8 16.20 -13.81 -15.90
C LEU A 8 17.50 -13.26 -15.31
N GLN A 9 18.64 -13.36 -16.00
CA GLN A 9 19.90 -12.74 -15.59
C GLN A 9 19.81 -11.21 -15.59
N GLN A 10 19.20 -10.59 -16.60
CA GLN A 10 18.99 -9.14 -16.63
C GLN A 10 18.06 -8.65 -15.51
N VAL A 11 17.01 -9.41 -15.20
CA VAL A 11 16.08 -9.07 -14.10
C VAL A 11 16.76 -9.25 -12.74
N SER A 12 17.50 -10.34 -12.55
CA SER A 12 18.24 -10.61 -11.32
C SER A 12 19.38 -9.60 -11.08
N ALA A 13 20.08 -9.17 -12.13
CA ALA A 13 21.13 -8.15 -12.04
C ALA A 13 20.60 -6.75 -11.68
N LYS A 14 19.29 -6.49 -11.85
CA LYS A 14 18.62 -5.25 -11.40
C LYS A 14 18.19 -5.28 -9.94
N GLN A 15 18.19 -6.45 -9.28
CA GLN A 15 17.91 -6.57 -7.86
C GLN A 15 19.23 -6.41 -7.09
N ASP A 16 19.58 -5.16 -6.79
CA ASP A 16 20.73 -4.85 -5.96
C ASP A 16 20.40 -5.17 -4.48
N ALA A 17 20.81 -6.35 -4.05
CA ALA A 17 20.59 -6.81 -2.69
C ALA A 17 21.33 -5.96 -1.64
N ASP A 18 22.41 -5.26 -2.02
CA ASP A 18 23.14 -4.35 -1.14
C ASP A 18 22.42 -3.01 -0.99
N GLN A 19 21.85 -2.47 -2.06
CA GLN A 19 20.90 -1.35 -1.94
C GLN A 19 19.72 -1.73 -1.04
N PHE A 20 19.12 -2.91 -1.25
CA PHE A 20 18.00 -3.36 -0.42
C PHE A 20 18.38 -3.47 1.07
N ARG A 21 19.60 -3.90 1.39
CA ARG A 21 20.13 -3.88 2.77
C ARG A 21 20.37 -2.46 3.30
N THR A 22 20.74 -1.52 2.43
CA THR A 22 20.99 -0.12 2.79
C THR A 22 19.69 0.67 3.04
N GLU A 23 18.59 0.27 2.42
CA GLU A 23 17.23 0.81 2.65
C GLU A 23 16.67 0.49 4.05
N HIS A 24 17.38 -0.31 4.86
CA HIS A 24 17.00 -0.56 6.25
C HIS A 24 17.65 0.47 7.17
N TRP A 25 16.87 0.97 8.14
CA TRP A 25 17.39 1.85 9.18
C TRP A 25 18.56 1.18 9.93
N GLN A 26 19.63 1.95 10.15
CA GLN A 26 20.82 1.54 10.90
C GLN A 26 20.98 2.45 12.11
N GLY A 27 21.14 1.87 13.29
CA GLY A 27 21.34 2.60 14.54
C GLY A 27 21.18 1.70 15.76
N SER A 28 21.40 2.28 16.93
CA SER A 28 21.18 1.65 18.23
C SER A 28 19.71 1.69 18.63
N PHE A 29 19.26 0.72 19.44
CA PHE A 29 17.87 0.68 19.91
C PHE A 29 17.42 1.99 20.61
N ALA A 30 18.33 2.71 21.28
CA ALA A 30 18.04 4.01 21.88
C ALA A 30 17.66 5.07 20.82
N GLU A 31 18.43 5.17 19.73
CA GLU A 31 18.13 6.08 18.61
C GLU A 31 16.80 5.70 17.91
N TYR A 32 16.47 4.41 17.86
CA TYR A 32 15.16 3.97 17.38
C TYR A 32 14.01 4.45 18.29
N LEU A 33 14.19 4.39 19.62
CA LEU A 33 13.17 4.88 20.56
C LEU A 33 13.01 6.41 20.48
N ASP A 34 14.09 7.14 20.24
CA ASP A 34 14.02 8.59 19.98
C ASP A 34 13.22 8.88 18.69
N LEU A 35 13.46 8.11 17.62
CA LEU A 35 12.68 8.19 16.39
C LEU A 35 11.19 7.88 16.61
N VAL A 36 10.87 6.86 17.40
CA VAL A 36 9.47 6.53 17.74
C VAL A 36 8.82 7.65 18.54
N ARG A 37 9.56 8.30 19.44
CA ARG A 37 9.06 9.42 20.24
C ARG A 37 8.80 10.66 19.38
N GLU A 38 9.66 10.95 18.41
CA GLU A 38 9.49 12.06 17.48
C GLU A 38 8.38 11.77 16.45
N ARG A 39 8.35 10.54 15.93
CA ARG A 39 7.53 10.09 14.81
C ARG A 39 6.87 8.75 15.11
N PRO A 40 5.79 8.73 15.92
CA PRO A 40 5.12 7.48 16.33
C PRO A 40 4.64 6.63 15.15
N GLU A 41 4.39 7.24 13.99
CA GLU A 41 3.94 6.58 12.77
C GLU A 41 4.91 5.51 12.25
N VAL A 42 6.20 5.55 12.64
CA VAL A 42 7.17 4.51 12.25
C VAL A 42 6.80 3.14 12.80
N THR A 43 6.02 3.10 13.89
CA THR A 43 5.52 1.85 14.50
C THR A 43 4.30 1.26 13.79
N ARG A 44 3.68 2.00 12.86
CA ARG A 44 2.47 1.53 12.16
C ARG A 44 2.76 0.36 11.24
N THR A 45 1.82 -0.58 11.19
CA THR A 45 1.91 -1.76 10.32
C THR A 45 1.72 -1.39 8.85
N ALA A 46 2.15 -2.28 7.94
CA ALA A 46 1.94 -2.10 6.50
C ALA A 46 0.44 -1.92 6.16
N TYR A 47 -0.45 -2.69 6.80
CA TYR A 47 -1.89 -2.58 6.60
C TYR A 47 -2.45 -1.22 7.05
N GLN A 48 -1.98 -0.69 8.17
CA GLN A 48 -2.38 0.65 8.63
C GLN A 48 -1.98 1.71 7.61
N ARG A 49 -0.73 1.66 7.13
CA ARG A 49 -0.22 2.63 6.13
C ARG A 49 -0.99 2.54 4.81
N LEU A 50 -1.28 1.34 4.32
CA LEU A 50 -2.07 1.14 3.10
C LEU A 50 -3.50 1.65 3.25
N TYR A 51 -4.16 1.34 4.37
CA TYR A 51 -5.51 1.80 4.63
C TYR A 51 -5.56 3.34 4.73
N ASP A 52 -4.64 3.95 5.48
CA ASP A 52 -4.58 5.41 5.59
C ASP A 52 -4.35 6.07 4.24
N MET A 53 -3.47 5.50 3.40
CA MET A 53 -3.20 5.99 2.04
C MET A 53 -4.46 6.04 1.18
N VAL A 54 -5.25 4.96 1.18
CA VAL A 54 -6.50 4.89 0.41
C VAL A 54 -7.53 5.90 0.92
N ILE A 55 -7.64 6.05 2.24
CA ILE A 55 -8.63 6.95 2.86
C ILE A 55 -8.23 8.42 2.73
N ALA A 56 -6.93 8.73 2.66
CA ALA A 56 -6.42 10.11 2.60
C ALA A 56 -6.96 10.91 1.42
N ASP A 57 -7.13 10.28 0.25
CA ASP A 57 -7.70 10.95 -0.94
C ASP A 57 -9.23 11.14 -0.84
N GLY A 58 -9.88 10.46 0.11
CA GLY A 58 -11.31 10.52 0.34
C GLY A 58 -12.14 9.56 -0.51
N GLN A 59 -13.47 9.64 -0.36
CA GLN A 59 -14.43 8.76 -1.03
C GLN A 59 -15.68 9.53 -1.48
N TYR A 60 -16.42 8.98 -2.44
CA TYR A 60 -17.69 9.53 -2.93
C TYR A 60 -18.70 8.42 -3.21
N ALA A 61 -19.99 8.77 -3.17
CA ALA A 61 -21.06 7.82 -3.47
C ALA A 61 -21.14 7.54 -4.97
N VAL A 62 -21.41 6.28 -5.33
CA VAL A 62 -21.64 5.90 -6.73
C VAL A 62 -23.08 6.21 -7.12
N GLU A 63 -23.26 6.99 -8.18
CA GLU A 63 -24.59 7.32 -8.71
C GLU A 63 -25.37 6.05 -9.08
N GLY A 64 -26.66 6.02 -8.73
CA GLY A 64 -27.53 4.87 -8.98
C GLY A 64 -27.36 3.69 -8.00
N SER A 65 -26.47 3.78 -7.01
CA SER A 65 -26.31 2.77 -5.98
C SER A 65 -26.40 3.36 -4.57
N LYS A 66 -27.25 2.78 -3.72
CA LYS A 66 -27.46 3.28 -2.35
C LYS A 66 -26.31 2.93 -1.39
N ASN A 67 -25.59 1.86 -1.66
CA ASN A 67 -24.65 1.25 -0.70
C ASN A 67 -23.23 1.12 -1.26
N MET A 68 -22.89 1.83 -2.34
CA MET A 68 -21.58 1.74 -2.94
C MET A 68 -20.85 3.08 -2.82
N VAL A 69 -19.65 2.98 -2.29
CA VAL A 69 -18.69 4.09 -2.21
C VAL A 69 -17.52 3.79 -3.11
N ARG A 70 -16.95 4.83 -3.70
CA ARG A 70 -15.73 4.77 -4.48
C ARG A 70 -14.66 5.59 -3.78
N TYR A 71 -13.46 5.02 -3.66
CA TYR A 71 -12.30 5.68 -3.06
C TYR A 71 -11.53 6.41 -4.15
N LYS A 72 -11.31 7.72 -3.96
CA LYS A 72 -10.64 8.59 -4.93
C LYS A 72 -9.21 8.16 -5.22
N PHE A 73 -8.56 7.47 -4.28
CA PHE A 73 -7.25 6.84 -4.48
C PHE A 73 -7.18 6.02 -5.77
N PHE A 74 -8.25 5.26 -6.10
CA PHE A 74 -8.30 4.43 -7.31
C PHE A 74 -8.65 5.21 -8.59
N ASP A 75 -8.94 6.51 -8.50
CA ASP A 75 -9.08 7.41 -9.65
C ASP A 75 -7.73 8.07 -10.02
N ASP A 76 -6.67 7.78 -9.25
CA ASP A 76 -5.32 8.28 -9.48
C ASP A 76 -5.24 9.83 -9.62
N PRO A 77 -5.66 10.57 -8.58
CA PRO A 77 -5.74 12.04 -8.64
C PRO A 77 -4.36 12.71 -8.75
N HIS A 78 -3.29 12.02 -8.31
CA HIS A 78 -1.93 12.56 -8.30
C HIS A 78 -1.24 12.41 -9.67
N ASN A 79 -1.67 11.48 -10.53
CA ASN A 79 -1.14 11.32 -11.88
C ASN A 79 -2.20 11.53 -12.97
N ASN A 80 -3.23 12.34 -12.68
CA ASN A 80 -4.27 12.74 -13.64
C ASN A 80 -5.00 11.53 -14.28
N GLY A 81 -5.24 10.48 -13.49
CA GLY A 81 -5.97 9.29 -13.90
C GLY A 81 -5.22 8.35 -14.83
N ALA A 82 -3.89 8.46 -14.93
CA ALA A 82 -3.06 7.60 -15.78
C ALA A 82 -3.22 6.11 -15.42
N ASP A 83 -3.28 5.81 -14.12
CA ASP A 83 -3.44 4.47 -13.57
C ASP A 83 -4.81 4.24 -12.91
N ALA A 84 -5.82 5.03 -13.31
CA ALA A 84 -7.17 4.93 -12.76
C ALA A 84 -7.82 3.55 -13.02
N ILE A 85 -8.41 2.97 -11.97
CA ILE A 85 -9.09 1.67 -12.05
C ILE A 85 -10.59 1.87 -12.21
N PHE A 86 -11.08 1.80 -13.44
CA PHE A 86 -12.51 1.95 -13.73
C PHE A 86 -13.31 0.70 -13.39
N GLY A 87 -14.53 0.89 -12.88
CA GLY A 87 -15.40 -0.22 -12.47
C GLY A 87 -14.92 -0.90 -11.18
N LEU A 88 -15.25 -2.19 -11.04
CA LEU A 88 -14.85 -3.05 -9.91
C LEU A 88 -15.18 -2.50 -8.51
N THR A 89 -16.09 -1.53 -8.40
CA THR A 89 -16.34 -0.79 -7.15
C THR A 89 -16.61 -1.72 -5.97
N ARG A 90 -17.42 -2.78 -6.15
CA ARG A 90 -17.69 -3.76 -5.10
C ARG A 90 -16.42 -4.46 -4.63
N THR A 91 -15.61 -4.94 -5.55
CA THR A 91 -14.35 -5.64 -5.27
C THR A 91 -13.33 -4.72 -4.59
N LEU A 92 -13.23 -3.46 -5.05
CA LEU A 92 -12.37 -2.46 -4.42
C LEU A 92 -12.85 -2.12 -2.99
N MET A 93 -14.16 -2.04 -2.77
CA MET A 93 -14.71 -1.89 -1.42
C MET A 93 -14.37 -3.08 -0.51
N GLU A 94 -14.52 -4.31 -1.00
CA GLU A 94 -14.15 -5.52 -0.27
C GLU A 94 -12.65 -5.54 0.08
N LEU A 95 -11.78 -5.16 -0.87
CA LEU A 95 -10.35 -5.03 -0.65
C LEU A 95 -10.03 -4.01 0.45
N VAL A 96 -10.63 -2.82 0.38
CA VAL A 96 -10.40 -1.77 1.40
C VAL A 96 -10.93 -2.20 2.77
N ASN A 97 -12.02 -2.96 2.82
CA ASN A 97 -12.50 -3.56 4.07
C ASN A 97 -11.50 -4.56 4.66
N VAL A 98 -10.85 -5.38 3.84
CA VAL A 98 -9.76 -6.27 4.31
C VAL A 98 -8.62 -5.44 4.92
N PHE A 99 -8.19 -4.36 4.25
CA PHE A 99 -7.17 -3.47 4.82
C PHE A 99 -7.61 -2.84 6.13
N LYS A 100 -8.87 -2.42 6.22
CA LYS A 100 -9.45 -1.87 7.45
C LYS A 100 -9.43 -2.87 8.60
N SER A 101 -9.92 -4.10 8.38
CA SER A 101 -9.93 -5.14 9.42
C SER A 101 -8.50 -5.45 9.89
N ALA A 102 -7.56 -5.63 8.96
CA ALA A 102 -6.16 -5.88 9.28
C ALA A 102 -5.49 -4.69 10.00
N ALA A 103 -5.79 -3.45 9.60
CA ALA A 103 -5.27 -2.24 10.24
C ALA A 103 -5.76 -2.08 11.69
N LEU A 104 -6.96 -2.55 11.99
CA LEU A 104 -7.56 -2.55 13.33
C LEU A 104 -7.16 -3.78 14.17
N GLY A 105 -6.39 -4.72 13.61
CA GLY A 105 -6.00 -5.95 14.28
C GLY A 105 -7.16 -6.94 14.46
N TYR A 106 -8.26 -6.77 13.73
CA TYR A 106 -9.30 -7.77 13.62
C TYR A 106 -8.78 -8.87 12.68
N GLY A 107 -8.67 -10.10 13.19
CA GLY A 107 -8.35 -11.26 12.36
C GLY A 107 -9.36 -11.38 11.21
N THR A 108 -9.02 -12.16 10.18
CA THR A 108 -9.83 -12.36 8.95
C THR A 108 -11.22 -12.97 9.16
N GLU A 109 -11.67 -13.07 10.41
CA GLU A 109 -12.89 -13.73 10.85
C GLU A 109 -14.04 -12.75 11.15
N ARG A 110 -13.85 -11.43 10.98
CA ARG A 110 -14.92 -10.42 11.16
C ARG A 110 -14.87 -9.27 10.15
#